data_AF-A0A6L4AHG3-F1
#
_entry.id   AF-A0A6L4AHG3-F1
#
_cell.length_a   1.000
_cell.length_b   1.000
_cell.length_c   1.000
_cell.angle_alpha   90.00
_cell.angle_beta   90.00
_cell.angle_gamma   90.00
#
_symmetry.space_group_name_H-M   'P 1'
#
loop_
_entity.id
_entity.type
_entity.pdbx_description
1 polymer ?
#
loop_
_entity_poly.entity_id
_entity_poly.type
_entity_poly.pdbx_seq_one_letter_code
_entity_poly.pdbx_strand_id
1 'polypeptide(L)'
;MDHQQHVRAVEECVAFCRAALPAMPRIVVQLGTGLGGLADRIKPDCTLAYRDIPHFPRATVASHQGNLIVGRLGDQPVAVLQGRFHHYEGYT
;
A
#
# COMPACT_ATOMS: atom_id res chain seq x y z
N MET A 1 -18.19 3.13 12.27
CA MET A 1 -17.08 3.35 13.22
C MET A 1 -17.25 4.72 13.84
N ASP A 2 -16.93 4.86 15.12
CA ASP A 2 -16.77 6.18 15.73
C ASP A 2 -15.63 6.93 15.02
N HIS A 3 -15.82 8.22 14.76
CA HIS A 3 -14.81 9.07 14.12
C HIS A 3 -13.48 9.02 14.87
N GLN A 4 -13.52 9.03 16.21
CA GLN A 4 -12.29 8.94 17.01
C GLN A 4 -11.57 7.60 16.84
N GLN A 5 -12.33 6.52 16.70
CA GLN A 5 -11.76 5.18 16.45
C GLN A 5 -11.08 5.12 15.08
N HIS A 6 -11.68 5.71 14.04
CA HIS A 6 -11.07 5.75 12.70
C HIS A 6 -9.77 6.56 12.70
N VAL A 7 -9.75 7.72 13.34
CA VAL A 7 -8.54 8.55 13.45
C VAL A 7 -7.41 7.77 14.13
N ARG A 8 -7.68 7.07 15.24
CA ARG A 8 -6.68 6.23 15.91
C ARG A 8 -6.15 5.11 15.01
N ALA A 9 -7.03 4.44 14.27
CA ALA A 9 -6.62 3.40 13.32
C ALA A 9 -5.69 3.96 12.22
N VAL A 10 -5.97 5.17 11.71
CA VAL A 10 -5.09 5.85 10.77
C VAL A 10 -3.73 6.19 11.41
N GLU A 11 -3.71 6.70 12.64
CA GLU A 11 -2.49 7.02 13.35
C GLU A 11 -1.61 5.79 13.60
N GLU A 12 -2.21 4.66 14.00
CA GLU A 12 -1.52 3.39 14.19
C GLU A 12 -0.94 2.84 12.86
N CYS A 13 -1.72 2.90 11.78
CA CYS A 13 -1.24 2.55 10.43
C CYS A 13 -0.07 3.44 10.00
N VAL A 14 -0.17 4.75 10.20
CA VAL A 14 0.89 5.71 9.84
C VAL A 14 2.14 5.48 10.67
N ALA A 15 2.01 5.22 11.98
CA ALA A 15 3.13 4.94 12.87
C ALA A 15 3.88 3.67 12.42
N PHE A 16 3.14 2.60 12.11
CA PHE A 16 3.72 1.36 11.57
C PHE A 16 4.49 1.62 10.27
N CYS A 17 3.86 2.29 9.30
CA CYS A 17 4.51 2.61 8.02
C CYS A 17 5.75 3.47 8.23
N ARG A 18 5.70 4.53 9.05
CA ARG A 18 6.86 5.39 9.31
C ARG A 18 8.04 4.65 9.93
N ALA A 19 7.78 3.68 10.80
CA ALA A 19 8.83 2.88 11.42
C ALA A 19 9.48 1.89 10.43
N ALA A 20 8.70 1.37 9.48
CA ALA A 20 9.16 0.37 8.52
C ALA A 20 9.75 0.96 7.23
N LEU A 21 9.39 2.19 6.87
CA LEU A 21 9.82 2.81 5.62
C LEU A 21 11.21 3.46 5.76
N PRO A 22 12.12 3.24 4.79
CA PRO A 22 13.46 3.84 4.82
C PRO A 22 13.44 5.36 4.58
N ALA A 23 12.41 5.86 3.89
CA ALA A 23 12.17 7.27 3.65
C ALA A 23 10.68 7.52 3.37
N MET A 24 10.22 8.74 3.63
CA MET A 24 8.85 9.13 3.29
C MET A 24 8.72 9.37 1.78
N PRO A 25 7.84 8.62 1.08
CA PRO A 25 7.64 8.79 -0.35
C PRO A 25 6.92 10.11 -0.64
N ARG A 26 7.37 10.82 -1.69
CA ARG A 26 6.70 12.03 -2.19
C ARG A 26 5.61 11.73 -3.22
N ILE A 27 5.70 10.57 -3.87
CA ILE A 27 4.78 10.12 -4.91
C ILE A 27 4.28 8.74 -4.51
N VAL A 28 2.96 8.57 -4.56
CA VAL A 28 2.29 7.28 -4.38
C VAL A 28 1.54 6.93 -5.66
N VAL A 29 1.72 5.71 -6.15
CA VAL A 29 1.02 5.19 -7.34
C VAL A 29 0.16 4.00 -6.93
N GLN A 30 -1.12 4.01 -7.26
CA GLN A 30 -2.04 2.90 -7.00
C GLN A 30 -2.31 2.10 -8.27
N LEU A 31 -1.88 0.83 -8.28
CA LEU A 31 -1.98 -0.01 -9.48
C LEU A 31 -3.35 -0.66 -9.60
N GLY A 32 -4.04 -0.35 -10.70
CA GLY A 32 -5.28 -0.99 -11.10
C GLY A 32 -5.09 -2.39 -11.70
N THR A 33 -6.21 -3.00 -12.11
CA THR A 33 -6.22 -4.30 -12.80
C THR A 33 -5.40 -4.23 -14.08
N GLY A 34 -4.57 -5.24 -14.34
CA GLY A 34 -3.69 -5.31 -15.51
C GLY A 34 -2.41 -4.47 -15.42
N LEU A 35 -2.25 -3.63 -14.40
CA LEU A 35 -1.07 -2.77 -14.23
C LEU A 35 0.02 -3.37 -13.33
N GLY A 36 -0.14 -4.62 -12.90
CA GLY A 36 0.80 -5.31 -12.00
C GLY A 36 2.24 -5.34 -12.52
N GLY A 37 2.42 -5.44 -13.85
CA GLY A 37 3.76 -5.45 -14.47
C GLY A 37 4.58 -4.17 -14.27
N LEU A 38 3.95 -3.06 -13.86
CA LEU A 38 4.71 -1.87 -13.45
C LEU A 38 5.49 -2.11 -12.15
N ALA A 39 4.92 -2.89 -11.22
CA ALA A 39 5.59 -3.22 -9.96
C ALA A 39 6.88 -4.02 -10.20
N ASP A 40 6.90 -4.90 -11.20
CA ASP A 40 8.07 -5.71 -11.56
C ASP A 40 9.25 -4.86 -12.07
N ARG A 41 9.00 -3.61 -12.47
CA ARG A 41 10.02 -2.66 -12.93
C ARG A 41 10.58 -1.79 -11.81
N ILE A 42 10.03 -1.87 -10.61
CA ILE A 42 10.50 -1.12 -9.45
C ILE A 42 11.66 -1.90 -8.85
N LYS A 43 12.77 -1.20 -8.57
CA LYS A 43 13.80 -1.73 -7.68
C LYS A 43 13.37 -1.45 -6.24
N PRO A 44 12.97 -2.46 -5.44
CA PRO A 44 12.42 -2.22 -4.12
C PRO A 44 13.55 -1.94 -3.10
N ASP A 45 13.37 -0.88 -2.32
CA ASP A 45 14.14 -0.60 -1.11
C ASP A 45 13.42 -1.17 0.13
N CYS A 46 12.09 -1.25 0.08
CA CYS A 46 11.24 -1.84 1.12
C CYS A 46 9.95 -2.39 0.50
N THR A 47 9.40 -3.47 1.05
CA THR A 47 8.10 -4.03 0.65
C THR A 47 7.33 -4.47 1.88
N LEU A 48 6.11 -3.96 2.03
CA LEU A 48 5.20 -4.29 3.13
C LEU A 48 3.95 -4.93 2.54
N ALA A 49 3.62 -6.15 2.97
CA ALA A 49 2.35 -6.75 2.58
C ALA A 49 1.21 -6.05 3.33
N TYR A 50 0.09 -5.77 2.65
CA TYR A 50 -1.06 -5.08 3.25
C TYR A 50 -1.57 -5.79 4.49
N ARG A 51 -1.52 -7.13 4.52
CA ARG A 51 -1.96 -7.95 5.66
C ARG A 51 -1.16 -7.69 6.94
N ASP A 52 0.06 -7.17 6.82
CA ASP A 52 0.97 -6.89 7.93
C ASP A 52 0.87 -5.42 8.37
N ILE A 53 0.22 -4.56 7.58
CA ILE A 53 -0.03 -3.15 7.91
C ILE A 53 -1.31 -3.07 8.77
N PRO A 54 -1.23 -2.56 10.02
CA PRO A 54 -2.42 -2.43 10.88
C PRO A 54 -3.54 -1.64 10.21
N HIS A 55 -4.76 -2.14 10.32
CA HIS A 55 -6.00 -1.52 9.78
C HIS A 55 -6.06 -1.38 8.26
N PHE A 56 -5.05 -1.87 7.54
CA PHE A 56 -5.04 -1.79 6.09
C PHE A 56 -5.94 -2.88 5.49
N PRO A 57 -6.74 -2.55 4.47
CA PRO A 57 -7.61 -3.51 3.81
C PRO A 57 -6.80 -4.60 3.09
N ARG A 58 -7.33 -5.81 3.10
CA ARG A 58 -6.72 -6.98 2.47
C ARG A 58 -7.16 -7.09 1.01
N ALA A 59 -6.21 -7.29 0.10
CA ALA A 59 -6.56 -7.68 -1.25
C ALA A 59 -7.14 -9.10 -1.23
N THR A 60 -8.37 -9.30 -1.69
CA THR A 60 -9.01 -10.64 -1.72
C THR A 60 -9.07 -11.24 -3.13
N VAL A 61 -8.82 -10.44 -4.16
CA VAL A 61 -8.74 -10.88 -5.56
C VAL A 61 -7.35 -11.43 -5.86
N ALA A 62 -7.28 -12.62 -6.47
CA ALA A 62 -6.03 -13.33 -6.78
C ALA A 62 -5.00 -12.51 -7.60
N SER A 63 -5.45 -11.56 -8.44
CA SER A 63 -4.54 -10.72 -9.24
C SER A 63 -3.96 -9.52 -8.46
N HIS A 64 -4.42 -9.27 -7.24
CA HIS A 64 -3.92 -8.20 -6.37
C HIS A 64 -3.00 -8.80 -5.31
N GLN A 65 -1.69 -8.71 -5.56
CA GLN A 65 -0.65 -9.20 -4.65
C GLN A 65 -0.74 -8.55 -3.25
N GLY A 66 -1.19 -7.29 -3.19
CA GLY A 66 -1.49 -6.61 -1.94
C GLY A 66 -0.24 -6.16 -1.21
N ASN A 67 0.63 -5.40 -1.89
CA ASN A 67 1.88 -4.90 -1.33
C ASN A 67 1.98 -3.38 -1.44
N LEU A 68 2.57 -2.75 -0.44
CA LEU A 68 3.13 -1.40 -0.51
C LEU A 68 4.64 -1.54 -0.78
N ILE A 69 5.05 -1.20 -2.00
CA ILE A 69 6.44 -1.28 -2.44
C ILE A 69 7.02 0.12 -2.42
N VAL A 70 8.11 0.35 -1.69
CA VAL A 70 8.87 1.59 -1.74
C VAL A 70 10.17 1.34 -2.46
N GLY A 71 10.47 2.18 -3.45
CA GLY A 71 11.65 2.02 -4.29
C GLY A 71 11.75 3.12 -5.31
N ARG A 72 12.27 2.78 -6.50
CA ARG A 72 12.49 3.74 -7.59
C ARG A 72 11.87 3.29 -8.89
N LEU A 73 11.26 4.24 -9.61
CA LEU A 73 10.83 4.10 -10.99
C LEU A 73 11.66 5.09 -11.83
N GLY A 74 12.66 4.58 -12.53
CA GLY A 74 13.74 5.43 -13.05
C GLY A 74 14.58 6.01 -11.90
N ASP A 75 14.83 7.32 -11.93
CA ASP A 75 15.50 8.05 -10.85
C ASP A 75 14.54 8.52 -9.74
N GLN A 76 13.24 8.50 -10.00
CA GLN A 76 12.22 9.02 -9.08
C GLN A 76 11.89 8.04 -7.95
N PRO A 77 12.01 8.45 -6.67
CA PRO A 77 11.52 7.68 -5.53
C PRO A 77 9.98 7.62 -5.53
N VAL A 78 9.43 6.42 -5.41
CA VAL A 78 7.99 6.17 -5.42
C VAL A 78 7.60 5.15 -4.35
N ALA A 79 6.39 5.30 -3.82
CA ALA A 79 5.67 4.22 -3.18
C ALA A 79 4.59 3.71 -4.14
N VAL A 80 4.43 2.39 -4.22
CA VAL A 80 3.49 1.75 -5.13
C VAL A 80 2.61 0.80 -4.36
N LEU A 81 1.31 1.07 -4.40
CA LEU A 81 0.25 0.20 -3.92
C LEU A 81 -0.04 -0.83 -5.03
N GLN A 82 0.54 -2.02 -4.91
CA GLN A 82 0.39 -3.13 -5.83
C GLN A 82 -0.96 -3.83 -5.65
N GLY A 83 -1.99 -3.17 -6.15
CA GLY A 83 -3.37 -3.62 -6.12
C GLY A 83 -4.29 -2.69 -5.35
N ARG A 84 -5.59 -2.95 -5.48
CA ARG A 84 -6.66 -2.15 -4.90
C ARG A 84 -7.66 -3.05 -4.20
N PHE A 85 -8.51 -2.41 -3.43
CA PHE A 85 -9.68 -2.99 -2.78
C PHE A 85 -10.91 -2.28 -3.35
N HIS A 86 -12.00 -3.01 -3.43
CA HIS A 86 -13.21 -2.58 -4.08
C HIS A 86 -14.41 -2.72 -3.16
N HIS A 87 -15.39 -1.84 -3.34
CA HIS A 87 -16.66 -1.92 -2.62
C HIS A 87 -17.36 -3.28 -2.82
N TYR A 88 -17.27 -3.87 -4.02
CA TYR A 88 -17.88 -5.19 -4.29
C TYR A 88 -17.20 -6.36 -3.55
N GLU A 89 -16.03 -6.15 -2.94
CA GLU A 89 -15.38 -7.14 -2.06
C GLU A 89 -15.95 -7.10 -0.63
N GLY A 90 -16.93 -6.22 -0.35
CA GLY A 90 -17.57 -6.08 0.96
C GLY A 90 -16.98 -4.99 1.85
N TYR A 91 -16.11 -4.13 1.32
CA TYR A 91 -15.56 -2.97 2.03
C TYR A 91 -16.54 -1.78 2.04
N THR A 92 -16.63 -1.09 3.19
CA THR A 92 -17.54 0.05 3.45
C THR A 92 -16.89 1.13 4.30
#